data_AF-S8C1X2-F1
#
_entry.id   AF-S8C1X2-F1
#
_cell.length_a   1.000
_cell.length_b   1.000
_cell.length_c   1.000
_cell.angle_alpha   90.00
_cell.angle_beta   90.00
_cell.angle_gamma   90.00
#
_symmetry.space_group_name_H-M   'P 1'
#
loop_
_entity.id
_entity.type
_entity.pdbx_description
1 polymer ?
#
loop_
_entity_poly.entity_id
_entity_poly.type
_entity_poly.pdbx_seq_one_letter_code
_entity_poly.pdbx_strand_id
1 'polypeptide(L)'
;MEEVVWCYGVAVWFETGFTERFCRENPVILSTSPYEPTTHWSQTLLTFREPVAMAASSSTRDDSVAAPVGTRDCPAARIRARISIVKASKHRSIDLSLEITCIGGSDDGRKRILPAQFFSLD
;
A
#
# COMPACT_ATOMS: atom_id res chain seq x y z
N MET A 1 -0.40 25.96 -6.79
CA MET A 1 0.36 24.85 -7.38
C MET A 1 -0.13 23.61 -6.70
N GLU A 2 -0.71 22.67 -7.45
CA GLU A 2 -1.31 21.46 -6.86
C GLU A 2 -0.21 20.59 -6.25
N GLU A 3 -0.35 20.27 -4.97
CA GLU A 3 0.67 19.52 -4.25
C GLU A 3 0.61 18.04 -4.67
N VAL A 4 1.74 17.52 -5.12
CA VAL A 4 1.88 16.11 -5.49
C VAL A 4 2.58 15.40 -4.34
N VAL A 5 1.97 14.35 -3.82
CA VAL A 5 2.57 13.49 -2.80
C VAL A 5 3.14 12.25 -3.46
N TRP A 6 4.38 11.89 -3.15
CA TRP A 6 5.00 10.68 -3.68
C TRP A 6 4.75 9.49 -2.75
N CYS A 7 4.12 8.45 -3.29
CA CYS A 7 3.90 7.18 -2.62
C CYS A 7 5.02 6.20 -3.01
N TYR A 8 5.79 5.75 -2.02
CA TYR A 8 6.98 4.90 -2.23
C TYR A 8 6.71 3.41 -1.98
N GLY A 9 5.53 3.03 -1.50
CA GLY A 9 5.25 1.65 -1.13
C GLY A 9 3.99 1.50 -0.29
N VAL A 10 3.80 0.28 0.21
CA VAL A 10 2.72 -0.08 1.14
C VAL A 10 3.35 -0.57 2.44
N ALA A 11 2.90 -0.04 3.58
CA ALA A 11 3.21 -0.59 4.89
C ALA A 11 2.17 -1.65 5.28
N VAL A 12 2.63 -2.81 5.71
CA VAL A 12 1.79 -3.92 6.20
C VAL A 12 2.11 -4.15 7.67
N TRP A 13 1.06 -4.26 8.48
CA TRP A 13 1.14 -4.56 9.91
C TRP A 13 0.07 -5.57 10.28
N PHE A 14 0.08 -6.04 11.52
CA PHE A 14 -0.91 -6.99 12.01
C PHE A 14 -1.48 -6.56 13.36
N GLU A 15 -2.60 -7.19 13.69
CA GLU A 15 -3.26 -7.07 14.97
C GLU A 15 -3.50 -8.45 15.55
N THR A 16 -3.28 -8.61 16.85
CA THR A 16 -3.56 -9.85 17.58
C THR A 16 -4.57 -9.56 18.67
N GLY A 17 -5.76 -10.13 18.54
CA GLY A 17 -6.82 -10.01 19.54
C GLY A 17 -6.66 -11.02 20.67
N PHE A 18 -6.48 -10.52 21.89
CA PHE A 18 -6.69 -11.26 23.13
C PHE A 18 -8.15 -11.04 23.54
N THR A 19 -9.06 -11.75 22.88
CA THR A 19 -10.51 -11.57 23.09
C THR A 19 -10.96 -12.15 24.44
N GLU A 20 -12.19 -11.86 24.86
CA GLU A 20 -12.78 -12.40 26.10
C GLU A 20 -12.67 -13.93 26.22
N ARG A 21 -12.62 -14.64 25.09
CA ARG A 21 -12.43 -16.10 25.06
C ARG A 21 -11.11 -16.54 25.68
N PHE A 22 -10.06 -15.73 25.52
CA PHE A 22 -8.68 -16.06 25.91
C PHE A 22 -8.16 -15.16 27.04
N CYS A 23 -8.70 -13.94 27.18
CA CYS A 23 -8.38 -12.99 28.23
C CYS A 23 -9.67 -12.32 28.72
N ARG A 24 -10.44 -13.02 29.55
CA ARG A 24 -11.76 -12.55 30.02
C ARG A 24 -11.69 -11.27 30.87
N GLU A 25 -10.65 -11.15 31.68
CA GLU A 25 -10.50 -10.06 32.65
C GLU A 25 -10.11 -8.74 32.00
N ASN A 26 -9.31 -8.80 30.93
CA ASN A 26 -8.85 -7.62 30.21
C ASN A 26 -8.66 -7.90 28.71
N PRO A 27 -9.75 -7.98 27.93
CA PRO A 27 -9.67 -8.17 26.49
C PRO A 27 -8.92 -7.00 25.84
N VAL A 28 -7.96 -7.30 24.96
CA VAL A 28 -7.12 -6.27 24.33
C VAL A 28 -6.73 -6.65 22.91
N ILE A 29 -6.53 -5.65 22.05
CA ILE A 29 -5.93 -5.81 20.73
C ILE A 29 -4.49 -5.30 20.81
N LEU A 30 -3.53 -6.18 20.55
CA LEU A 30 -2.15 -5.78 20.32
C LEU A 30 -2.00 -5.43 18.84
N SER A 31 -1.80 -4.15 18.54
CA SER A 31 -1.59 -3.67 17.17
C SER A 31 -0.13 -3.28 16.95
N THR A 32 0.42 -3.57 15.77
CA THR A 32 1.74 -3.10 15.34
C THR A 32 1.63 -1.95 14.32
N SER A 33 0.47 -1.30 14.26
CA SER A 33 0.19 -0.14 13.42
C SER A 33 1.21 0.99 13.62
N PRO A 34 1.59 1.73 12.55
CA PRO A 34 2.45 2.90 12.69
C PRO A 34 1.78 4.06 13.44
N TYR A 35 0.47 3.97 13.71
CA TYR A 35 -0.30 4.94 14.49
C TYR A 35 -0.34 4.59 15.99
N GLU A 36 0.24 3.46 16.38
CA GLU A 36 0.27 2.94 17.76
C GLU A 36 1.70 2.99 18.33
N PRO A 37 1.89 2.84 19.65
CA PRO A 37 3.21 2.76 20.24
C PRO A 37 4.08 1.69 19.59
N THR A 38 5.37 1.99 19.44
CA THR A 38 6.31 1.10 18.75
C THR A 38 6.44 -0.26 19.44
N THR A 39 6.40 -1.31 18.63
CA THR A 39 6.66 -2.69 19.06
C THR A 39 7.96 -3.20 18.41
N HIS A 40 8.54 -4.28 18.94
CA HIS A 40 9.73 -4.89 18.34
C HIS A 40 9.50 -5.47 16.93
N TRP A 41 8.24 -5.70 16.54
CA TRP A 41 7.89 -6.16 15.19
C TRP A 41 7.91 -5.03 14.15
N SER A 42 7.69 -3.77 14.56
CA SER A 42 7.53 -2.64 13.65
C SER A 42 6.47 -2.93 12.56
N GLN A 43 6.70 -2.49 11.33
CA GLN A 43 5.89 -2.77 10.14
C GLN A 43 6.75 -3.34 9.03
N THR A 44 6.15 -4.08 8.11
CA THR A 44 6.81 -4.56 6.89
C THR A 44 6.54 -3.58 5.75
N LEU A 45 7.60 -3.01 5.16
CA LEU A 45 7.49 -2.11 4.01
C LEU A 45 7.65 -2.86 2.69
N LEU A 46 6.63 -2.79 1.83
CA LEU A 46 6.66 -3.28 0.45
C LEU A 46 6.88 -2.08 -0.49
N THR A 47 8.14 -1.79 -0.78
CA THR A 47 8.53 -0.63 -1.60
C THR A 47 8.16 -0.83 -3.07
N PHE A 48 7.76 0.24 -3.74
CA PHE A 48 7.61 0.24 -5.20
C PHE A 48 8.98 0.40 -5.86
N ARG A 49 9.20 -0.26 -7.00
CA ARG A 49 10.36 -0.04 -7.88
C ARG A 49 10.48 1.43 -8.33
N GLU A 50 9.34 2.07 -8.57
CA GLU A 50 9.24 3.48 -8.90
C GLU A 50 8.15 4.13 -8.04
N PRO A 51 8.40 5.32 -7.47
CA PRO A 51 7.39 6.01 -6.67
C PRO A 51 6.22 6.46 -7.55
N VAL A 52 5.02 6.46 -6.97
CA VAL A 52 3.79 6.87 -7.63
C VAL A 52 3.42 8.27 -7.16
N ALA A 53 3.28 9.20 -8.09
CA ALA A 53 2.75 10.52 -7.80
C ALA A 53 1.24 10.44 -7.51
N MET A 54 0.81 11.01 -6.40
CA MET A 54 -0.56 11.04 -5.91
C MET A 54 -1.08 12.48 -5.88
N ALA A 55 -2.35 12.68 -6.23
CA ALA A 55 -3.00 13.97 -6.07
C ALA A 55 -3.27 14.24 -4.58
N ALA A 56 -2.88 15.41 -4.06
CA ALA A 56 -3.14 15.78 -2.65
C ALA A 56 -4.61 16.14 -2.37
N SER A 57 -5.37 16.54 -3.39
CA SER A 57 -6.80 16.86 -3.32
C SER A 57 -7.52 16.39 -4.58
N SER A 58 -8.83 16.18 -4.51
CA SER A 58 -9.69 15.80 -5.64
C SER A 58 -9.94 16.94 -6.63
N SER A 59 -8.89 17.68 -6.99
CA SER A 59 -8.98 18.71 -8.02
C SER A 59 -8.90 18.07 -9.40
N THR A 60 -9.90 18.37 -10.22
CA THR A 60 -9.94 18.03 -11.64
C THR A 60 -8.84 18.81 -12.37
N ARG A 61 -7.76 18.14 -12.78
CA ARG A 61 -6.85 18.72 -13.78
C ARG A 61 -7.52 18.74 -15.14
N ASP A 62 -7.21 19.77 -15.91
CA ASP A 62 -7.55 19.86 -17.32
C ASP A 62 -6.69 18.85 -18.10
N ASP A 63 -7.36 17.86 -18.72
CA ASP A 63 -6.84 16.60 -19.27
C ASP A 63 -6.00 16.75 -20.57
N SER A 64 -5.30 17.87 -20.73
CA SER A 64 -4.64 18.24 -22.00
C SER A 64 -3.32 17.50 -22.29
N VAL A 65 -2.82 16.67 -21.37
CA VAL A 65 -1.57 15.91 -21.58
C VAL A 65 -1.80 14.42 -21.35
N ALA A 66 -1.49 13.59 -22.35
CA ALA A 66 -1.59 12.12 -22.32
C ALA A 66 -0.48 11.46 -21.48
N ALA A 67 -0.16 11.99 -20.30
CA ALA A 67 0.84 11.42 -19.42
C ALA A 67 0.30 10.16 -18.71
N PRO A 68 1.12 9.13 -18.46
CA PRO A 68 0.68 7.95 -17.72
C PRO A 68 0.25 8.29 -16.28
N VAL A 69 -0.83 7.68 -15.81
CA VAL A 69 -1.32 7.84 -14.42
C VAL A 69 -0.23 7.45 -13.42
N GLY A 70 -0.10 8.22 -12.33
CA GLY A 70 0.93 8.02 -11.30
C GLY A 70 2.24 8.76 -11.58
N THR A 71 2.24 9.68 -12.56
CA THR A 71 3.36 10.59 -12.84
C THR A 71 3.08 11.99 -12.30
N ARG A 72 4.08 12.86 -12.23
CA ARG A 72 3.91 14.25 -11.77
C ARG A 72 2.87 15.01 -12.61
N ASP A 73 2.81 14.72 -13.91
CA ASP A 73 1.91 15.40 -14.86
C ASP A 73 0.50 14.82 -14.84
N CYS A 74 0.36 13.51 -14.54
CA CYS A 74 -0.92 12.85 -14.27
C CYS A 74 -0.88 12.08 -12.94
N PRO A 75 -1.00 12.76 -11.78
CA PRO A 75 -1.00 12.10 -10.48
C PRO A 75 -2.19 11.15 -10.33
N ALA A 76 -1.97 10.03 -9.66
CA ALA A 76 -3.04 9.08 -9.37
C ALA A 76 -3.96 9.65 -8.27
N ALA A 77 -5.27 9.49 -8.45
CA ALA A 77 -6.25 9.80 -7.41
C ALA A 77 -6.30 8.69 -6.35
N ARG A 78 -6.05 7.44 -6.76
CA ARG A 78 -5.99 6.30 -5.84
C ARG A 78 -5.10 5.18 -6.37
N ILE A 79 -4.61 4.36 -5.44
CA ILE A 79 -3.91 3.11 -5.73
C ILE A 79 -4.82 1.95 -5.34
N ARG A 80 -5.00 0.99 -6.25
CA ARG A 80 -5.52 -0.34 -5.93
C ARG A 80 -4.34 -1.30 -5.83
N ALA A 81 -4.12 -1.83 -4.64
CA ALA A 81 -3.09 -2.84 -4.38
C ALA A 81 -3.73 -4.22 -4.20
N ARG A 82 -3.09 -5.26 -4.76
CA ARG A 82 -3.35 -6.65 -4.41
C ARG A 82 -2.06 -7.24 -3.86
N ILE A 83 -2.13 -7.71 -2.61
CA ILE A 83 -1.05 -8.44 -1.95
C ILE A 83 -1.46 -9.91 -1.92
N SER A 84 -0.54 -10.80 -2.25
CA SER A 84 -0.72 -12.24 -2.10
C SER A 84 0.47 -12.82 -1.38
N ILE A 85 0.22 -13.71 -0.42
CA ILE A 85 1.24 -14.26 0.47
C ILE A 85 1.14 -15.77 0.41
N VAL A 86 2.26 -16.42 0.15
CA VAL A 86 2.37 -17.89 0.13
C VAL A 86 3.54 -18.34 0.98
N LYS A 87 3.47 -19.57 1.49
CA LYS A 87 4.63 -20.22 2.10
C LYS A 87 5.71 -20.41 1.03
N ALA A 88 6.93 -19.98 1.35
CA ALA A 88 8.08 -20.22 0.49
C ALA A 88 8.57 -21.68 0.60
N SER A 89 9.41 -22.09 -0.36
CA SER A 89 10.08 -23.39 -0.34
C SER A 89 11.02 -23.53 0.86
N LYS A 90 11.70 -22.44 1.24
CA LYS A 90 12.54 -22.35 2.43
C LYS A 90 11.69 -22.39 3.72
N HIS A 91 12.18 -23.13 4.72
CA HIS A 91 11.50 -23.25 6.01
C HIS A 91 11.43 -21.90 6.72
N ARG A 92 10.24 -21.56 7.25
CA ARG A 92 9.89 -20.30 7.92
C ARG A 92 9.91 -19.03 7.06
N SER A 93 10.10 -19.17 5.75
CA SER A 93 10.06 -18.04 4.83
C SER A 93 8.70 -17.93 4.13
N ILE A 94 8.36 -16.72 3.69
CA ILE A 94 7.15 -16.42 2.91
C ILE A 94 7.52 -15.66 1.64
N ASP A 95 6.82 -15.96 0.56
CA ASP A 95 6.89 -15.22 -0.69
C ASP A 95 5.64 -14.36 -0.85
N LEU A 96 5.83 -13.11 -1.25
CA LEU A 96 4.76 -12.15 -1.47
C LEU A 96 4.78 -11.66 -2.91
N SER A 97 3.59 -11.47 -3.50
CA SER A 97 3.42 -10.67 -4.70
C SER A 97 2.64 -9.40 -4.38
N LEU A 98 3.04 -8.30 -5.03
CA LEU A 98 2.38 -7.00 -4.97
C LEU A 98 2.06 -6.53 -6.38
N GLU A 99 0.77 -6.33 -6.64
CA GLU A 99 0.26 -5.78 -7.89
C GLU A 99 -0.43 -4.44 -7.62
N ILE A 100 -0.03 -3.43 -8.39
CA ILE A 100 -0.47 -2.05 -8.21
C ILE A 100 -1.15 -1.56 -9.48
N THR A 101 -2.35 -1.02 -9.32
CA THR A 101 -3.04 -0.25 -10.35
C THR A 101 -3.22 1.18 -9.87
N CYS A 102 -2.62 2.13 -10.56
CA CYS A 102 -2.82 3.56 -10.37
C CYS A 102 -4.08 3.97 -11.12
N ILE A 103 -4.98 4.71 -10.48
CA ILE A 103 -6.27 5.12 -11.05
C ILE A 103 -6.34 6.66 -11.06
N GLY A 104 -6.68 7.23 -12.22
CA GLY A 104 -6.86 8.66 -12.42
C GLY A 104 -8.08 9.23 -11.69
N GLY A 105 -8.16 10.56 -11.60
CA GLY A 105 -9.26 11.26 -10.92
C GLY A 105 -10.45 11.62 -11.81
N SER A 106 -10.27 11.63 -13.14
CA SER A 106 -11.33 11.93 -14.11
C SER A 106 -12.24 10.71 -14.34
N ASP A 107 -13.48 10.96 -14.75
CA ASP A 107 -14.45 9.93 -15.16
C ASP A 107 -14.06 9.20 -16.47
N ASP A 108 -12.90 9.53 -17.03
CA ASP A 108 -12.36 8.93 -18.26
C ASP A 108 -11.85 7.48 -18.08
N GLY A 109 -11.83 7.00 -16.84
CA GLY A 109 -11.42 5.63 -16.50
C GLY A 109 -9.93 5.35 -16.69
N ARG A 110 -9.08 6.38 -16.81
CA ARG A 110 -7.63 6.22 -16.97
C ARG A 110 -7.02 5.43 -15.83
N LYS A 111 -6.21 4.44 -16.19
CA LYS A 111 -5.47 3.59 -15.25
C LYS A 111 -4.12 3.20 -15.79
N ARG A 112 -3.16 3.00 -14.89
CA ARG A 112 -1.84 2.42 -15.18
C ARG A 112 -1.61 1.21 -14.30
N ILE A 113 -1.42 0.04 -14.90
CA ILE A 113 -1.05 -1.18 -14.18
C ILE A 113 0.48 -1.24 -14.15
N LEU A 114 1.06 -1.38 -12.96
CA LEU A 114 2.50 -1.55 -12.80
C LEU A 114 2.88 -3.04 -12.87
N PRO A 115 4.12 -3.37 -13.30
CA PRO A 115 4.63 -4.73 -13.21
C PRO A 115 4.50 -5.29 -11.78
N ALA A 116 4.06 -6.55 -11.67
CA ALA A 116 4.02 -7.24 -10.38
C ALA A 116 5.42 -7.29 -9.76
N GLN A 117 5.48 -7.06 -8.45
CA GLN A 117 6.71 -7.13 -7.67
C GLN A 117 6.65 -8.33 -6.73
N PHE A 118 7.77 -9.02 -6.56
CA PHE A 118 7.89 -10.18 -5.71
C PHE A 118 8.88 -9.89 -4.58
N PHE A 119 8.55 -10.33 -3.38
CA PHE A 119 9.36 -10.18 -2.17
C PHE A 119 9.46 -11.53 -1.49
N SER A 120 10.62 -11.83 -0.91
CA SER A 120 10.81 -13.00 -0.04
C SER A 120 11.20 -12.48 1.34
N LEU A 121 10.46 -12.91 2.37
CA LEU A 121 10.82 -12.66 3.77
C LEU A 121 11.31 -13.95 4.40
N ASP A 122 12.48 -13.87 5.03
CA ASP A 122 13.21 -14.97 5.65
C ASP A 122 12.95 -15.13 7.15
#